data_AF-A0A923MZR4-F1
#
_entry.id   AF-A0A923MZR4-F1
#
_cell.length_a   1.000
_cell.length_b   1.000
_cell.length_c   1.000
_cell.angle_alpha   90.00
_cell.angle_beta   90.00
_cell.angle_gamma   90.00
#
_symmetry.space_group_name_H-M   'P 1'
#
loop_
_entity.id
_entity.type
_entity.pdbx_description
1 polymer ?
#
loop_
_entity_poly.entity_id
_entity_poly.type
_entity_poly.pdbx_seq_one_letter_code
_entity_poly.pdbx_strand_id
1 'polypeptide(L)'
;MNNIKQQTKNAIVVVALALGLFSCGKTEEKDAKYYESIKVEGQQVAELTAPPFVPKPVGDRAAKKLIVNMEIKEQEGEMVDGVKYTYWTFGGSVPGSFIRTRVGDEVEFHLKNHPDNKMPHNIDLHAVTGPGGGATSSLVAPGHEKVFNFKTLLPGLYVYHCATAPVGMHIANGMYGLILVEPEGGLPPVDKEYYIMQGDFYTKGAYGEQGHQAFDMDKAIKETPDYVVFNGKVGALTGEKALTAKKGETVRIFMGNGGPNLVSSFHAIGEIFDKVHIEGGELINKNVQTTLVPAGGAVIVEFKVEVPGTFILVDHSIFRAFNKGALGMLKVEGEENKKVYSGTIQEGIYLPEGGTVQNMPKVAGKEKPMVAKTVAQQVSAGRELYGRTCFACHQQEGQGVPNAFPPLAKSDFLNANPDRAIGAVLRGLSGEVTVNGKKFNNVMTSQNLTDEEVADVLTYVYNSWGNNKTVISPTKVKAIRATPAPKTKESH
;
A
#
# COMPACT_ATOMS: atom_id res chain seq x y z
N MET A 1 26.04 95.32 -9.79
CA MET A 1 24.80 96.12 -9.72
C MET A 1 23.82 95.53 -10.73
N ASN A 2 22.62 95.03 -10.45
CA ASN A 2 21.76 95.03 -9.28
C ASN A 2 20.75 93.86 -9.40
N ASN A 3 20.42 93.27 -8.25
CA ASN A 3 19.22 92.53 -7.85
C ASN A 3 18.11 92.23 -8.88
N ILE A 4 17.97 90.95 -9.25
CA ILE A 4 16.68 90.23 -9.31
C ILE A 4 16.96 88.77 -8.92
N LYS A 5 16.71 88.38 -7.66
CA LYS A 5 16.61 86.95 -7.25
C LYS A 5 16.00 86.84 -5.85
N GLN A 6 14.69 86.99 -5.75
CA GLN A 6 13.96 86.58 -4.56
C GLN A 6 12.53 86.18 -4.90
N GLN A 7 12.35 84.97 -5.42
CA GLN A 7 11.10 84.20 -5.34
C GLN A 7 11.40 82.75 -5.73
N THR A 8 11.67 81.91 -4.71
CA THR A 8 11.52 80.43 -4.64
C THR A 8 12.42 79.91 -3.51
N LYS A 9 12.00 80.14 -2.26
CA LYS A 9 12.48 79.37 -1.10
C LYS A 9 11.32 78.51 -0.62
N ASN A 10 11.59 77.21 -0.43
CA ASN A 10 10.76 76.15 0.13
C ASN A 10 10.20 75.12 -0.87
N ALA A 11 11.09 74.36 -1.53
CA ALA A 11 10.74 73.05 -2.07
C ALA A 11 11.96 72.17 -2.43
N ILE A 12 13.10 72.22 -1.71
CA ILE A 12 14.22 71.30 -2.00
C ILE A 12 14.96 70.96 -0.70
N VAL A 13 14.46 70.01 0.09
CA VAL A 13 15.29 69.29 1.11
C VAL A 13 14.96 67.79 1.28
N VAL A 14 13.83 67.23 0.82
CA VAL A 14 13.45 65.84 1.28
C VAL A 14 13.58 64.71 0.23
N VAL A 15 14.21 64.91 -0.94
CA VAL A 15 14.24 63.84 -1.98
C VAL A 15 15.57 63.07 -2.10
N ALA A 16 16.60 63.38 -1.32
CA ALA A 16 17.93 62.77 -1.48
C ALA A 16 18.33 61.69 -0.44
N LEU A 17 17.38 61.12 0.32
CA LEU A 17 17.69 60.13 1.38
C LEU A 17 16.74 58.93 1.44
N ALA A 18 16.23 58.48 0.29
CA ALA A 18 15.39 57.28 0.20
C ALA A 18 15.65 56.44 -1.07
N LEU A 19 16.91 56.37 -1.53
CA LEU A 19 17.31 55.54 -2.68
C LEU A 19 18.36 54.46 -2.34
N GLY A 20 18.64 54.24 -1.05
CA GLY A 20 19.41 53.09 -0.58
C GLY A 20 18.52 52.21 0.29
N LEU A 21 18.51 50.90 0.03
CA LEU A 21 17.81 49.82 0.76
C LEU A 21 16.48 49.30 0.18
N PHE A 22 16.38 49.21 -1.15
CA PHE A 22 15.62 48.12 -1.77
C PHE A 22 16.52 47.36 -2.75
N SER A 23 17.59 46.76 -2.23
CA SER A 23 18.15 45.58 -2.86
C SER A 23 17.18 44.44 -2.58
N CYS A 24 16.13 44.36 -3.40
CA CYS A 24 15.42 43.10 -3.58
C CYS A 24 16.46 42.12 -4.12
N GLY A 25 17.04 41.31 -3.22
CA GLY A 25 17.77 40.13 -3.63
C GLY A 25 16.83 39.29 -4.46
N LYS A 26 17.01 39.32 -5.78
CA LYS A 26 16.53 38.23 -6.63
C LYS A 26 17.24 37.00 -6.07
N THR A 27 16.51 36.13 -5.39
CA THR A 27 16.96 34.76 -5.17
C THR A 27 17.27 34.21 -6.56
N GLU A 28 18.55 34.02 -6.88
CA GLU A 28 18.94 33.33 -8.12
C GLU A 28 18.27 31.96 -8.08
N GLU A 29 17.45 31.70 -9.10
CA GLU A 29 16.78 30.42 -9.26
C GLU A 29 17.85 29.37 -9.57
N LYS A 30 18.01 28.39 -8.67
CA LYS A 30 19.01 27.32 -8.81
C LYS A 30 18.51 26.33 -9.86
N ASP A 31 19.07 26.40 -11.05
CA ASP A 31 18.71 25.56 -12.18
C ASP A 31 19.67 24.36 -12.37
N ALA A 32 19.42 23.53 -13.39
CA ALA A 32 20.27 22.38 -13.70
C ALA A 32 21.74 22.76 -13.96
N LYS A 33 22.02 23.96 -14.51
CA LYS A 33 23.40 24.43 -14.76
C LYS A 33 24.11 24.75 -13.45
N TYR A 34 23.39 25.35 -12.50
CA TYR A 34 23.90 25.56 -11.15
C TYR A 34 24.32 24.21 -10.53
N TYR A 35 23.43 23.21 -10.52
CA TYR A 35 23.72 21.90 -9.92
C TYR A 35 24.81 21.12 -10.65
N GLU A 36 24.91 21.24 -11.98
CA GLU A 36 26.01 20.67 -12.78
C GLU A 36 27.38 21.22 -12.34
N SER A 37 27.43 22.53 -12.04
CA SER A 37 28.64 23.25 -11.64
C SER A 37 29.11 22.96 -10.21
N ILE A 38 28.30 22.29 -9.39
CA ILE A 38 28.67 21.92 -8.02
C ILE A 38 29.90 21.02 -8.04
N LYS A 39 30.93 21.43 -7.28
CA LYS A 39 32.16 20.65 -7.13
C LYS A 39 31.92 19.46 -6.21
N VAL A 40 32.47 18.32 -6.62
CA VAL A 40 32.45 17.09 -5.86
C VAL A 40 33.65 17.06 -4.90
N GLU A 41 33.39 16.76 -3.63
CA GLU A 41 34.36 16.72 -2.54
C GLU A 41 34.44 15.31 -1.92
N GLY A 42 35.40 14.52 -2.37
CA GLY A 42 35.64 13.17 -1.86
C GLY A 42 34.69 12.11 -2.42
N GLN A 43 34.77 10.91 -1.84
CA GLN A 43 34.06 9.72 -2.30
C GLN A 43 33.42 8.99 -1.12
N GLN A 44 32.26 8.37 -1.34
CA GLN A 44 31.63 7.47 -0.37
C GLN A 44 30.85 6.35 -1.07
N VAL A 45 30.71 5.21 -0.41
CA VAL A 45 29.79 4.15 -0.83
C VAL A 45 28.41 4.48 -0.28
N ALA A 46 27.37 4.37 -1.10
CA ALA A 46 26.00 4.63 -0.71
C ALA A 46 25.49 3.56 0.28
N GLU A 47 24.83 4.01 1.35
CA GLU A 47 24.01 3.16 2.19
C GLU A 47 22.66 2.93 1.51
N LEU A 48 22.35 1.68 1.18
CA LEU A 48 21.06 1.29 0.62
C LEU A 48 20.24 0.56 1.69
N THR A 49 18.95 0.84 1.76
CA THR A 49 18.05 0.21 2.74
C THR A 49 16.93 -0.55 2.05
N ALA A 50 16.58 -1.72 2.59
CA ALA A 50 15.38 -2.45 2.17
C ALA A 50 14.12 -1.76 2.71
N PRO A 51 12.97 -1.85 2.01
CA PRO A 51 11.70 -1.35 2.52
C PRO A 51 11.30 -2.06 3.83
N PRO A 52 10.66 -1.37 4.79
CA PRO A 52 10.16 0.01 4.71
C PRO A 52 11.14 1.08 5.20
N PHE A 53 12.45 0.78 5.29
CA PHE A 53 13.44 1.69 5.85
C PHE A 53 14.04 2.63 4.80
N VAL A 54 14.50 3.79 5.26
CA VAL A 54 15.12 4.85 4.45
C VAL A 54 16.56 5.09 4.95
N PRO A 55 17.55 5.35 4.08
CA PRO A 55 18.90 5.68 4.50
C PRO A 55 18.92 7.01 5.26
N LYS A 56 19.97 7.26 6.05
CA LYS A 56 20.09 8.48 6.86
C LYS A 56 20.08 9.76 6.01
N PRO A 57 19.51 10.88 6.50
CA PRO A 57 19.56 12.17 5.82
C PRO A 57 20.97 12.60 5.44
N VAL A 58 21.11 13.22 4.28
CA VAL A 58 22.42 13.72 3.81
C VAL A 58 22.92 14.92 4.64
N GLY A 59 22.00 15.69 5.23
CA GLY A 59 22.30 16.90 5.99
C GLY A 59 23.07 17.93 5.17
N ASP A 60 23.97 18.67 5.83
CA ASP A 60 24.76 19.74 5.23
C ASP A 60 26.04 19.24 4.50
N ARG A 61 26.13 17.94 4.18
CA ARG A 61 27.33 17.42 3.52
C ARG A 61 27.52 18.06 2.12
N ALA A 62 28.77 18.22 1.71
CA ALA A 62 29.10 18.57 0.32
C ALA A 62 28.68 17.46 -0.66
N ALA A 63 28.57 17.82 -1.94
CA ALA A 63 28.39 16.85 -3.02
C ALA A 63 29.60 15.90 -3.10
N LYS A 64 29.36 14.62 -3.38
CA LYS A 64 30.38 13.56 -3.36
C LYS A 64 30.32 12.71 -4.62
N LYS A 65 31.43 12.00 -4.89
CA LYS A 65 31.39 10.83 -5.75
C LYS A 65 30.75 9.69 -4.97
N LEU A 66 29.54 9.30 -5.36
CA LEU A 66 28.72 8.33 -4.64
C LEU A 66 28.70 6.99 -5.38
N ILE A 67 29.34 5.97 -4.80
CA ILE A 67 29.35 4.62 -5.37
C ILE A 67 28.10 3.86 -4.93
N VAL A 68 27.23 3.53 -5.87
CA VAL A 68 26.00 2.76 -5.62
C VAL A 68 26.20 1.35 -6.14
N ASN A 69 26.14 0.36 -5.24
CA ASN A 69 26.24 -1.06 -5.60
C ASN A 69 24.88 -1.72 -5.51
N MET A 70 24.31 -2.10 -6.65
CA MET A 70 22.99 -2.74 -6.75
C MET A 70 23.12 -4.11 -7.39
N GLU A 71 22.64 -5.15 -6.71
CA GLU A 71 22.59 -6.51 -7.25
C GLU A 71 21.15 -6.91 -7.57
N ILE A 72 20.93 -7.43 -8.78
CA ILE A 72 19.64 -7.91 -9.25
C ILE A 72 19.49 -9.38 -8.89
N LYS A 73 18.32 -9.77 -8.36
CA LYS A 73 18.01 -11.16 -8.01
C LYS A 73 16.63 -11.57 -8.51
N GLU A 74 16.57 -12.70 -9.18
CA GLU A 74 15.35 -13.44 -9.45
C GLU A 74 15.15 -14.48 -8.35
N GLN A 75 14.08 -14.37 -7.58
CA GLN A 75 13.86 -15.24 -6.41
C GLN A 75 12.38 -15.50 -6.18
N GLU A 76 12.08 -16.69 -5.69
CA GLU A 76 10.74 -17.00 -5.20
C GLU A 76 10.49 -16.26 -3.89
N GLY A 77 9.32 -15.62 -3.81
CA GLY A 77 8.81 -15.03 -2.58
C GLY A 77 7.33 -15.33 -2.41
N GLU A 78 6.78 -14.90 -1.29
CA GLU A 78 5.37 -15.08 -0.95
C GLU A 78 4.57 -13.81 -1.27
N MET A 79 3.49 -13.94 -2.04
CA MET A 79 2.57 -12.84 -2.39
C MET A 79 1.47 -12.69 -1.33
N VAL A 80 0.94 -13.80 -0.86
CA VAL A 80 0.02 -13.94 0.28
C VAL A 80 0.17 -15.37 0.79
N ASP A 81 -0.25 -15.66 2.01
CA ASP A 81 -0.08 -16.96 2.66
C ASP A 81 -0.40 -18.14 1.73
N GLY A 82 0.63 -18.95 1.45
CA GLY A 82 0.54 -20.14 0.59
C GLY A 82 0.53 -19.89 -0.93
N VAL A 83 0.66 -18.63 -1.36
CA VAL A 83 0.82 -18.22 -2.76
C VAL A 83 2.24 -17.72 -3.00
N LYS A 84 2.98 -18.44 -3.84
CA LYS A 84 4.36 -18.13 -4.20
C LYS A 84 4.41 -17.43 -5.55
N TYR A 85 5.38 -16.54 -5.73
CA TYR A 85 5.61 -15.79 -6.97
C TYR A 85 7.11 -15.64 -7.23
N THR A 86 7.53 -15.68 -8.50
CA THR A 86 8.93 -15.37 -8.86
C THR A 86 9.09 -13.86 -9.01
N TYR A 87 9.72 -13.23 -8.02
CA TYR A 87 10.04 -11.81 -8.10
C TYR A 87 11.38 -11.58 -8.80
N TRP A 88 11.45 -10.50 -9.54
CA TRP A 88 12.69 -9.94 -10.05
C TRP A 88 12.93 -8.64 -9.30
N THR A 89 14.08 -8.54 -8.64
CA THR A 89 14.29 -7.53 -7.57
C THR A 89 15.59 -6.78 -7.77
N PHE A 90 15.60 -5.50 -7.38
CA PHE A 90 16.83 -4.73 -7.17
C PHE A 90 17.19 -4.79 -5.68
N GLY A 91 18.26 -5.50 -5.32
CA GLY A 91 18.71 -5.61 -3.93
C GLY A 91 17.96 -6.67 -3.10
N GLY A 92 17.20 -7.57 -3.72
CA GLY A 92 16.57 -8.71 -3.04
C GLY A 92 15.23 -8.41 -2.37
N SER A 93 14.63 -7.24 -2.61
CA SER A 93 13.32 -6.84 -2.08
C SER A 93 12.41 -6.26 -3.16
N VAL A 94 11.10 -6.21 -2.88
CA VAL A 94 10.12 -5.44 -3.65
C VAL A 94 9.40 -4.46 -2.72
N PRO A 95 9.48 -3.14 -2.95
CA PRO A 95 10.35 -2.52 -3.95
C PRO A 95 11.83 -2.76 -3.65
N GLY A 96 12.68 -2.40 -4.63
CA GLY A 96 14.12 -2.51 -4.50
C GLY A 96 14.72 -1.57 -3.45
N SER A 97 16.02 -1.69 -3.20
CA SER A 97 16.67 -0.90 -2.14
C SER A 97 16.62 0.61 -2.38
N PHE A 98 16.21 1.36 -1.36
CA PHE A 98 16.13 2.82 -1.44
C PHE A 98 17.51 3.44 -1.59
N ILE A 99 17.65 4.40 -2.52
CA ILE A 99 18.88 5.16 -2.77
C ILE A 99 18.67 6.59 -2.29
N ARG A 100 19.61 7.14 -1.50
CA ARG A 100 19.55 8.52 -1.02
C ARG A 100 20.79 9.30 -1.44
N THR A 101 20.58 10.36 -2.20
CA THR A 101 21.63 11.21 -2.79
C THR A 101 21.37 12.68 -2.44
N ARG A 102 22.28 13.56 -2.84
CA ARG A 102 22.15 15.02 -2.74
C ARG A 102 22.35 15.60 -4.14
N VAL A 103 21.63 16.66 -4.48
CA VAL A 103 21.92 17.45 -5.69
C VAL A 103 23.42 17.75 -5.81
N GLY A 104 23.94 17.59 -7.03
CA GLY A 104 25.35 17.75 -7.36
C GLY A 104 26.22 16.50 -7.11
N ASP A 105 25.72 15.45 -6.46
CA ASP A 105 26.46 14.19 -6.35
C ASP A 105 26.74 13.61 -7.74
N GLU A 106 27.96 13.12 -7.94
CA GLU A 106 28.34 12.29 -9.08
C GLU A 106 28.20 10.83 -8.68
N VAL A 107 27.14 10.19 -9.16
CA VAL A 107 26.85 8.79 -8.86
C VAL A 107 27.61 7.89 -9.82
N GLU A 108 28.40 6.96 -9.28
CA GLU A 108 28.98 5.83 -9.98
C GLU A 108 28.12 4.60 -9.67
N PHE A 109 27.32 4.18 -10.64
CA PHE A 109 26.31 3.15 -10.45
C PHE A 109 26.81 1.81 -10.95
N HIS A 110 27.01 0.87 -10.04
CA HIS A 110 27.36 -0.52 -10.30
C HIS A 110 26.11 -1.38 -10.27
N LEU A 111 25.70 -1.90 -11.43
CA LEU A 111 24.58 -2.82 -11.56
C LEU A 111 25.08 -4.22 -11.89
N LYS A 112 24.91 -5.13 -10.94
CA LYS A 112 25.30 -6.54 -11.08
C LYS A 112 24.08 -7.41 -11.27
N ASN A 113 24.12 -8.32 -12.23
CA ASN A 113 23.09 -9.33 -12.42
C ASN A 113 23.57 -10.65 -11.82
N HIS A 114 22.88 -11.17 -10.80
CA HIS A 114 23.29 -12.39 -10.11
C HIS A 114 23.43 -13.57 -11.11
N PRO A 115 24.46 -14.43 -10.99
CA PRO A 115 24.69 -15.52 -11.95
C PRO A 115 23.55 -16.52 -12.08
N ASP A 116 22.72 -16.67 -11.03
CA ASP A 116 21.59 -17.61 -11.05
C ASP A 116 20.37 -17.08 -11.81
N ASN A 117 20.31 -15.79 -12.13
CA ASN A 117 19.20 -15.16 -12.84
C ASN A 117 19.10 -15.71 -14.27
N LYS A 118 17.89 -15.68 -14.83
CA LYS A 118 17.61 -16.21 -16.17
C LYS A 118 17.57 -15.11 -17.22
N MET A 119 17.16 -13.90 -16.83
CA MET A 119 16.94 -12.79 -17.74
C MET A 119 18.10 -11.79 -17.68
N PRO A 120 18.41 -11.13 -18.82
CA PRO A 120 19.15 -9.89 -18.78
C PRO A 120 18.28 -8.81 -18.13
N HIS A 121 18.93 -7.82 -17.55
CA HIS A 121 18.28 -6.70 -16.91
C HIS A 121 19.05 -5.42 -17.17
N ASN A 122 18.45 -4.28 -16.88
CA ASN A 122 19.07 -2.96 -16.88
C ASN A 122 18.32 -2.07 -15.88
N ILE A 123 18.64 -0.79 -15.83
CA ILE A 123 17.95 0.17 -14.97
C ILE A 123 17.73 1.50 -15.70
N ASP A 124 16.55 2.06 -15.52
CA ASP A 124 16.17 3.43 -15.80
C ASP A 124 15.87 4.10 -14.45
N LEU A 125 16.63 5.14 -14.11
CA LEU A 125 16.38 5.97 -12.93
C LEU A 125 15.83 7.31 -13.39
N HIS A 126 14.64 7.69 -12.92
CA HIS A 126 14.02 8.96 -13.35
C HIS A 126 14.76 10.20 -12.85
N ALA A 127 15.70 10.04 -11.91
CA ALA A 127 16.63 11.09 -11.47
C ALA A 127 17.76 11.40 -12.49
N VAL A 128 17.93 10.58 -13.53
CA VAL A 128 19.04 10.68 -14.48
C VAL A 128 18.66 11.59 -15.66
N THR A 129 19.47 12.61 -15.91
CA THR A 129 19.43 13.37 -17.17
C THR A 129 20.34 12.71 -18.19
N GLY A 130 19.80 11.78 -18.98
CA GLY A 130 20.52 11.06 -20.02
C GLY A 130 19.63 10.07 -20.77
N PRO A 131 20.03 9.59 -21.96
CA PRO A 131 19.19 8.70 -22.78
C PRO A 131 18.77 7.43 -22.03
N GLY A 132 17.45 7.23 -21.89
CA GLY A 132 16.85 6.07 -21.22
C GLY A 132 17.14 5.98 -19.72
N GLY A 133 17.53 7.09 -19.07
CA GLY A 133 17.80 7.13 -17.63
C GLY A 133 18.89 6.15 -17.15
N GLY A 134 19.80 5.75 -18.05
CA GLY A 134 20.84 4.74 -17.80
C GLY A 134 20.59 3.38 -18.47
N ALA A 135 19.41 3.13 -19.05
CA ALA A 135 19.02 1.84 -19.60
C ALA A 135 19.95 1.32 -20.70
N THR A 136 20.45 2.23 -21.56
CA THR A 136 21.35 1.88 -22.68
C THR A 136 22.76 1.55 -22.23
N SER A 137 23.17 2.05 -21.05
CA SER A 137 24.50 1.84 -20.46
C SER A 137 24.53 0.71 -19.42
N SER A 138 23.37 0.18 -19.03
CA SER A 138 23.24 -0.75 -17.91
C SER A 138 22.69 -2.13 -18.27
N LEU A 139 22.53 -2.46 -19.56
CA LEU A 139 22.14 -3.81 -19.98
C LEU A 139 23.19 -4.84 -19.55
N VAL A 140 22.78 -5.70 -18.62
CA VAL A 140 23.62 -6.65 -17.90
C VAL A 140 23.04 -8.05 -17.97
N ALA A 141 23.80 -8.97 -18.57
CA ALA A 141 23.47 -10.40 -18.62
C ALA A 141 23.75 -11.08 -17.26
N PRO A 142 23.12 -12.22 -16.94
CA PRO A 142 23.41 -12.97 -15.73
C PRO A 142 24.93 -13.21 -15.53
N GLY A 143 25.40 -13.02 -14.30
CA GLY A 143 26.80 -13.18 -13.90
C GLY A 143 27.71 -12.01 -14.28
N HIS A 144 27.18 -10.95 -14.90
CA HIS A 144 27.95 -9.79 -15.33
C HIS A 144 27.63 -8.55 -14.47
N GLU A 145 28.43 -7.52 -14.66
CA GLU A 145 28.28 -6.21 -14.05
C GLU A 145 28.44 -5.11 -15.10
N LYS A 146 27.70 -4.02 -14.93
CA LYS A 146 27.83 -2.79 -15.71
C LYS A 146 27.98 -1.60 -14.78
N VAL A 147 28.82 -0.65 -15.19
CA VAL A 147 29.07 0.58 -14.46
C VAL A 147 28.80 1.76 -15.38
N PHE A 148 28.09 2.76 -14.88
CA PHE A 148 27.89 4.04 -15.56
C PHE A 148 27.85 5.18 -14.53
N ASN A 149 28.07 6.41 -14.99
CA ASN A 149 28.12 7.58 -14.13
C ASN A 149 27.08 8.61 -14.55
N PHE A 150 26.50 9.30 -13.58
CA PHE A 150 25.62 10.44 -13.82
C PHE A 150 25.71 11.45 -12.68
N LYS A 151 25.34 12.70 -12.95
CA LYS A 151 25.24 13.74 -11.93
C LYS A 151 23.78 13.97 -11.58
N THR A 152 23.48 14.14 -10.31
CA THR A 152 22.12 14.41 -9.82
C THR A 152 21.81 15.90 -9.92
N LEU A 153 21.05 16.30 -10.93
CA LEU A 153 20.84 17.71 -11.26
C LEU A 153 19.58 18.32 -10.65
N LEU A 154 18.56 17.52 -10.37
CA LEU A 154 17.26 18.03 -9.93
C LEU A 154 16.86 17.37 -8.60
N PRO A 155 16.53 18.16 -7.56
CA PRO A 155 16.05 17.60 -6.31
C PRO A 155 14.64 17.03 -6.50
N GLY A 156 14.36 15.95 -5.78
CA GLY A 156 13.06 15.30 -5.83
C GLY A 156 13.10 13.83 -5.43
N LEU A 157 11.93 13.22 -5.36
CA LEU A 157 11.77 11.79 -5.16
C LEU A 157 11.39 11.14 -6.49
N TYR A 158 12.21 10.20 -6.94
CA TYR A 158 12.11 9.61 -8.26
C TYR A 158 11.97 8.09 -8.19
N VAL A 159 11.16 7.53 -9.08
CA VAL A 159 11.14 6.08 -9.31
C VAL A 159 12.39 5.68 -10.11
N TYR A 160 12.88 4.48 -9.84
CA TYR A 160 13.70 3.75 -10.80
C TYR A 160 13.05 2.40 -11.09
N HIS A 161 13.26 1.87 -12.29
CA HIS A 161 12.74 0.55 -12.67
C HIS A 161 13.59 -0.11 -13.75
N CYS A 162 13.36 -1.40 -14.00
CA CYS A 162 13.98 -2.07 -15.14
C CYS A 162 13.39 -1.55 -16.46
N ALA A 163 14.22 -1.47 -17.50
CA ALA A 163 13.86 -1.01 -18.84
C ALA A 163 14.25 -2.04 -19.93
N THR A 164 14.32 -3.32 -19.57
CA THR A 164 14.63 -4.43 -20.49
C THR A 164 13.34 -4.93 -21.13
N ALA A 165 13.35 -5.17 -22.45
CA ALA A 165 12.18 -5.70 -23.13
C ALA A 165 11.90 -7.17 -22.73
N PRO A 166 10.64 -7.56 -22.45
CA PRO A 166 9.43 -6.74 -22.42
C PRO A 166 9.32 -5.93 -21.11
N VAL A 167 9.37 -4.60 -21.19
CA VAL A 167 9.51 -3.71 -20.02
C VAL A 167 8.41 -3.94 -18.97
N GLY A 168 7.15 -4.01 -19.42
CA GLY A 168 6.01 -4.22 -18.51
C GLY A 168 6.11 -5.52 -17.70
N MET A 169 6.68 -6.60 -18.25
CA MET A 169 6.88 -7.86 -17.54
C MET A 169 7.94 -7.71 -16.44
N HIS A 170 9.04 -7.01 -16.72
CA HIS A 170 10.07 -6.77 -15.71
C HIS A 170 9.54 -5.92 -14.54
N ILE A 171 8.80 -4.85 -14.85
CA ILE A 171 8.18 -4.00 -13.82
C ILE A 171 7.14 -4.79 -13.03
N ALA A 172 6.24 -5.52 -13.69
CA ALA A 172 5.21 -6.34 -13.05
C ALA A 172 5.79 -7.44 -12.15
N ASN A 173 7.02 -7.89 -12.38
CA ASN A 173 7.72 -8.85 -11.52
C ASN A 173 8.39 -8.21 -10.29
N GLY A 174 8.27 -6.89 -10.09
CA GLY A 174 8.75 -6.19 -8.90
C GLY A 174 10.02 -5.35 -9.11
N MET A 175 10.48 -5.17 -10.35
CA MET A 175 11.71 -4.43 -10.64
C MET A 175 11.49 -2.91 -10.64
N TYR A 176 11.22 -2.35 -9.47
CA TYR A 176 11.08 -0.91 -9.24
C TYR A 176 11.54 -0.53 -7.83
N GLY A 177 11.97 0.72 -7.66
CA GLY A 177 12.29 1.29 -6.35
C GLY A 177 12.36 2.82 -6.37
N LEU A 178 12.88 3.42 -5.31
CA LEU A 178 12.99 4.88 -5.17
C LEU A 178 14.43 5.36 -4.99
N ILE A 179 14.73 6.47 -5.66
CA ILE A 179 15.91 7.29 -5.43
C ILE A 179 15.47 8.70 -5.01
N LEU A 180 15.93 9.14 -3.84
CA LEU A 180 15.74 10.51 -3.34
C LEU A 180 16.97 11.34 -3.67
N VAL A 181 16.78 12.44 -4.38
CA VAL A 181 17.78 13.48 -4.57
C VAL A 181 17.44 14.63 -3.63
N GLU A 182 18.13 14.70 -2.49
CA GLU A 182 17.88 15.77 -1.52
C GLU A 182 18.38 17.13 -2.03
N PRO A 183 17.67 18.23 -1.72
CA PRO A 183 18.17 19.57 -1.98
C PRO A 183 19.40 19.87 -1.13
N GLU A 184 20.07 20.99 -1.43
CA GLU A 184 21.14 21.48 -0.57
C GLU A 184 20.61 21.79 0.85
N GLY A 185 21.33 21.34 1.87
CA GLY A 185 20.89 21.42 3.28
C GLY A 185 19.97 20.28 3.73
N GLY A 186 19.55 19.41 2.80
CA GLY A 186 18.68 18.28 3.10
C GLY A 186 17.21 18.67 3.32
N LEU A 187 16.38 17.65 3.54
CA LEU A 187 14.97 17.85 3.92
C LEU A 187 14.86 18.25 5.40
N PRO A 188 13.81 19.01 5.80
CA PRO A 188 13.55 19.30 7.20
C PRO A 188 13.50 18.01 8.04
N PRO A 189 14.05 18.01 9.27
CA PRO A 189 14.05 16.80 10.10
C PRO A 189 12.62 16.43 10.53
N VAL A 190 12.37 15.12 10.60
CA VAL A 190 11.16 14.51 11.14
C VAL A 190 11.54 13.35 12.06
N ASP A 191 10.61 12.88 12.88
CA ASP A 191 10.88 11.81 13.85
C ASP A 191 10.95 10.42 13.18
N LYS A 192 10.14 10.21 12.13
CA LYS A 192 10.07 8.93 11.39
C LYS A 192 10.09 9.16 9.88
N GLU A 193 10.90 8.38 9.17
CA GLU A 193 10.91 8.30 7.72
C GLU A 193 10.62 6.85 7.28
N TYR A 194 9.65 6.66 6.39
CA TYR A 194 9.26 5.35 5.88
C TYR A 194 9.24 5.29 4.36
N TYR A 195 9.58 4.11 3.84
CA TYR A 195 9.57 3.79 2.43
C TYR A 195 8.41 2.84 2.10
N ILE A 196 7.47 3.32 1.28
CA ILE A 196 6.35 2.53 0.79
C ILE A 196 6.29 2.63 -0.74
N MET A 197 6.01 1.53 -1.40
CA MET A 197 5.78 1.53 -2.84
C MET A 197 4.63 0.62 -3.21
N GLN A 198 3.67 1.14 -3.97
CA GLN A 198 2.57 0.37 -4.54
C GLN A 198 3.02 -0.34 -5.82
N GLY A 199 2.51 -1.54 -6.04
CA GLY A 199 2.57 -2.21 -7.34
C GLY A 199 1.34 -3.10 -7.59
N ASP A 200 1.02 -3.26 -8.87
CA ASP A 200 -0.04 -4.13 -9.39
C ASP A 200 0.56 -5.39 -10.03
N PHE A 201 0.09 -6.57 -9.61
CA PHE A 201 0.64 -7.87 -9.99
C PHE A 201 -0.40 -8.75 -10.68
N TYR A 202 0.09 -9.54 -11.63
CA TYR A 202 -0.72 -10.27 -12.61
C TYR A 202 -0.35 -11.75 -12.58
N THR A 203 -1.18 -12.56 -11.96
CA THR A 203 -0.92 -14.00 -11.78
C THR A 203 -1.77 -14.82 -12.74
N LYS A 204 -1.31 -16.02 -13.13
CA LYS A 204 -2.12 -16.97 -13.90
C LYS A 204 -3.40 -17.36 -13.15
N GLY A 205 -3.24 -17.76 -11.90
CA GLY A 205 -4.35 -18.04 -10.99
C GLY A 205 -5.07 -16.78 -10.52
N ALA A 206 -6.18 -16.98 -9.84
CA ALA A 206 -6.93 -15.91 -9.19
C ALA A 206 -6.27 -15.50 -7.84
N TYR A 207 -6.75 -14.40 -7.26
CA TYR A 207 -6.34 -14.00 -5.91
C TYR A 207 -6.50 -15.16 -4.90
N GLY A 208 -5.46 -15.41 -4.09
CA GLY A 208 -5.43 -16.46 -3.07
C GLY A 208 -5.23 -17.88 -3.62
N GLU A 209 -5.15 -18.08 -4.94
CA GLU A 209 -4.94 -19.42 -5.50
C GLU A 209 -3.57 -19.98 -5.10
N GLN A 210 -3.62 -21.04 -4.29
CA GLN A 210 -2.46 -21.64 -3.65
C GLN A 210 -1.43 -22.20 -4.64
N GLY A 211 -0.17 -22.22 -4.22
CA GLY A 211 0.95 -22.72 -4.99
C GLY A 211 1.74 -21.62 -5.70
N HIS A 212 2.63 -22.03 -6.60
CA HIS A 212 3.45 -21.10 -7.38
C HIS A 212 2.63 -20.51 -8.53
N GLN A 213 2.52 -19.19 -8.56
CA GLN A 213 1.82 -18.45 -9.58
C GLN A 213 2.81 -17.86 -10.59
N ALA A 214 2.62 -18.20 -11.86
CA ALA A 214 3.33 -17.57 -12.96
C ALA A 214 2.70 -16.22 -13.33
N PHE A 215 3.49 -15.34 -13.95
CA PHE A 215 3.03 -14.08 -14.52
C PHE A 215 1.99 -14.28 -15.64
N ASP A 216 0.98 -13.42 -15.70
CA ASP A 216 -0.02 -13.38 -16.78
C ASP A 216 0.05 -12.08 -17.60
N MET A 217 0.62 -12.19 -18.81
CA MET A 217 0.78 -11.07 -19.74
C MET A 217 -0.56 -10.52 -20.25
N ASP A 218 -1.59 -11.36 -20.43
CA ASP A 218 -2.87 -10.90 -20.97
C ASP A 218 -3.62 -10.05 -19.95
N LYS A 219 -3.57 -10.44 -18.67
CA LYS A 219 -4.10 -9.62 -17.57
C LYS A 219 -3.32 -8.31 -17.43
N ALA A 220 -1.99 -8.35 -17.59
CA ALA A 220 -1.13 -7.16 -17.53
C ALA A 220 -1.47 -6.15 -18.62
N ILE A 221 -1.62 -6.60 -19.88
CA ILE A 221 -2.02 -5.74 -21.00
C ILE A 221 -3.42 -5.15 -20.81
N LYS A 222 -4.33 -5.88 -20.16
CA LYS A 222 -5.71 -5.42 -19.88
C LYS A 222 -5.83 -4.57 -18.61
N GLU A 223 -4.73 -4.37 -17.88
CA GLU A 223 -4.72 -3.64 -16.61
C GLU A 223 -5.69 -4.23 -15.57
N THR A 224 -5.83 -5.57 -15.57
CA THR A 224 -6.68 -6.32 -14.64
C THR A 224 -5.84 -7.10 -13.62
N PRO A 225 -5.23 -6.46 -12.61
CA PRO A 225 -4.35 -7.16 -11.68
C PRO A 225 -5.13 -8.04 -10.71
N ASP A 226 -4.52 -9.13 -10.30
CA ASP A 226 -5.04 -10.00 -9.25
C ASP A 226 -4.72 -9.44 -7.87
N TYR A 227 -3.53 -8.84 -7.72
CA TYR A 227 -3.06 -8.22 -6.48
C TYR A 227 -2.67 -6.77 -6.73
N VAL A 228 -2.98 -5.91 -5.77
CA VAL A 228 -2.42 -4.56 -5.68
C VAL A 228 -1.91 -4.45 -4.26
N VAL A 229 -0.62 -4.18 -4.07
CA VAL A 229 0.01 -4.34 -2.75
C VAL A 229 0.99 -3.20 -2.49
N PHE A 230 1.21 -2.91 -1.20
CA PHE A 230 2.36 -2.14 -0.77
C PHE A 230 3.50 -3.09 -0.44
N ASN A 231 4.72 -2.74 -0.84
CA ASN A 231 5.95 -3.47 -0.51
C ASN A 231 5.90 -4.95 -0.88
N GLY A 232 5.41 -5.22 -2.10
CA GLY A 232 5.59 -6.49 -2.81
C GLY A 232 4.69 -7.64 -2.38
N LYS A 233 3.95 -7.54 -1.27
CA LYS A 233 3.03 -8.61 -0.84
C LYS A 233 1.85 -8.14 -0.01
N VAL A 234 0.79 -8.94 0.00
CA VAL A 234 -0.35 -8.74 0.89
C VAL A 234 0.13 -8.82 2.34
N GLY A 235 -0.22 -7.82 3.14
CA GLY A 235 0.17 -7.77 4.55
C GLY A 235 1.66 -7.48 4.81
N ALA A 236 2.40 -6.93 3.83
CA ALA A 236 3.78 -6.51 4.03
C ALA A 236 3.95 -5.49 5.17
N LEU A 237 2.92 -4.66 5.39
CA LEU A 237 2.90 -3.54 6.33
C LEU A 237 1.75 -3.66 7.34
N THR A 238 1.29 -4.88 7.67
CA THR A 238 0.17 -5.11 8.59
C THR A 238 0.59 -5.96 9.78
N GLY A 239 -0.26 -6.03 10.81
CA GLY A 239 -0.02 -6.87 11.98
C GLY A 239 1.26 -6.48 12.72
N GLU A 240 2.18 -7.44 12.89
CA GLU A 240 3.49 -7.21 13.53
C GLU A 240 4.47 -6.43 12.64
N LYS A 241 4.20 -6.35 11.33
CA LYS A 241 5.03 -5.63 10.34
C LYS A 241 4.52 -4.21 10.08
N ALA A 242 3.54 -3.76 10.85
CA ALA A 242 3.02 -2.41 10.78
C ALA A 242 4.12 -1.39 11.07
N LEU A 243 4.03 -0.23 10.40
CA LEU A 243 4.85 0.93 10.72
C LEU A 243 4.51 1.42 12.13
N THR A 244 5.45 2.08 12.80
CA THR A 244 5.26 2.55 14.18
C THR A 244 5.57 4.03 14.34
N ALA A 245 4.81 4.72 15.19
CA ALA A 245 5.13 6.06 15.64
C ALA A 245 4.59 6.26 17.07
N LYS A 246 4.94 7.37 17.69
CA LYS A 246 4.40 7.81 18.97
C LYS A 246 3.61 9.09 18.79
N LYS A 247 2.53 9.25 19.55
CA LYS A 247 1.76 10.49 19.60
C LYS A 247 2.70 11.69 19.77
N GLY A 248 2.55 12.68 18.90
CA GLY A 248 3.36 13.89 18.85
C GLY A 248 4.52 13.83 17.86
N GLU A 249 4.89 12.65 17.37
CA GLU A 249 5.91 12.49 16.33
C GLU A 249 5.40 12.95 14.96
N THR A 250 6.31 13.45 14.13
CA THR A 250 6.08 13.78 12.72
C THR A 250 6.58 12.62 11.87
N VAL A 251 5.72 12.13 10.97
CA VAL A 251 6.00 11.02 10.07
C VAL A 251 6.12 11.56 8.65
N ARG A 252 7.19 11.18 7.95
CA ARG A 252 7.35 11.36 6.49
C ARG A 252 7.33 10.00 5.81
N ILE A 253 6.52 9.88 4.76
CA ILE A 253 6.46 8.68 3.93
C ILE A 253 6.90 9.05 2.52
N PHE A 254 7.92 8.35 2.02
CA PHE A 254 8.32 8.34 0.62
C PHE A 254 7.48 7.27 -0.09
N MET A 255 6.43 7.72 -0.78
CA MET A 255 5.43 6.86 -1.39
C MET A 255 5.64 6.80 -2.90
N GLY A 256 6.12 5.66 -3.40
CA GLY A 256 6.25 5.39 -4.83
C GLY A 256 5.05 4.62 -5.37
N ASN A 257 4.83 4.70 -6.67
CA ASN A 257 3.94 3.80 -7.38
C ASN A 257 4.67 3.21 -8.59
N GLY A 258 5.16 1.97 -8.43
CA GLY A 258 5.86 1.26 -9.49
C GLY A 258 4.93 0.80 -10.62
N GLY A 259 3.61 0.76 -10.37
CA GLY A 259 2.64 0.24 -11.32
C GLY A 259 2.81 -1.28 -11.52
N PRO A 260 2.81 -1.78 -12.77
CA PRO A 260 3.11 -1.05 -14.00
C PRO A 260 2.00 -0.13 -14.52
N ASN A 261 0.74 -0.35 -14.16
CA ASN A 261 -0.36 0.30 -14.87
C ASN A 261 -1.18 1.26 -14.00
N LEU A 262 -1.43 0.91 -12.74
CA LEU A 262 -2.48 1.60 -11.98
C LEU A 262 -1.99 2.93 -11.40
N VAL A 263 -2.86 3.95 -11.39
CA VAL A 263 -2.70 5.17 -10.57
C VAL A 263 -3.24 4.91 -9.17
N SER A 264 -2.49 5.24 -8.13
CA SER A 264 -2.94 5.10 -6.74
C SER A 264 -3.77 6.31 -6.31
N SER A 265 -4.93 6.08 -5.69
CA SER A 265 -5.64 7.10 -4.90
C SER A 265 -5.17 7.02 -3.44
N PHE A 266 -3.91 7.39 -3.20
CA PHE A 266 -3.24 7.14 -1.92
C PHE A 266 -3.87 7.95 -0.79
N HIS A 267 -4.26 7.27 0.28
CA HIS A 267 -5.01 7.82 1.40
C HIS A 267 -4.56 7.20 2.73
N ALA A 268 -4.64 7.97 3.82
CA ALA A 268 -4.46 7.50 5.18
C ALA A 268 -5.79 7.62 5.96
N ILE A 269 -6.46 6.49 6.20
CA ILE A 269 -7.72 6.45 6.94
C ILE A 269 -7.46 6.91 8.37
N GLY A 270 -8.17 7.96 8.79
CA GLY A 270 -8.09 8.55 10.12
C GLY A 270 -7.02 9.64 10.27
N GLU A 271 -6.29 9.97 9.21
CA GLU A 271 -5.28 11.04 9.19
C GLU A 271 -5.45 12.01 8.02
N ILE A 272 -4.77 13.15 8.09
CA ILE A 272 -4.70 14.14 7.02
C ILE A 272 -3.22 14.45 6.75
N PHE A 273 -2.82 14.46 5.48
CA PHE A 273 -1.46 14.87 5.13
C PHE A 273 -1.30 16.39 5.32
N ASP A 274 -0.44 16.77 6.27
CA ASP A 274 -0.06 18.17 6.50
C ASP A 274 0.62 18.76 5.27
N LYS A 275 1.47 17.95 4.62
CA LYS A 275 2.13 18.30 3.37
C LYS A 275 2.14 17.12 2.40
N VAL A 276 1.92 17.43 1.12
CA VAL A 276 2.14 16.53 0.00
C VAL A 276 3.03 17.25 -1.01
N HIS A 277 4.23 16.73 -1.22
CA HIS A 277 5.07 17.10 -2.35
C HIS A 277 4.49 16.43 -3.59
N ILE A 278 3.76 17.21 -4.39
CA ILE A 278 3.04 16.72 -5.55
C ILE A 278 4.04 16.12 -6.53
N GLU A 279 3.79 14.88 -6.95
CA GLU A 279 4.61 14.12 -7.89
C GLU A 279 6.12 14.06 -7.52
N GLY A 280 6.44 14.23 -6.22
CA GLY A 280 7.81 14.18 -5.71
C GLY A 280 8.65 15.42 -5.98
N GLY A 281 8.04 16.48 -6.53
CA GLY A 281 8.68 17.76 -6.85
C GLY A 281 8.62 18.80 -5.72
N GLU A 282 8.91 20.05 -6.07
CA GLU A 282 8.98 21.18 -5.11
C GLU A 282 7.60 21.72 -4.70
N LEU A 283 6.54 21.49 -5.50
CA LEU A 283 5.22 22.00 -5.20
C LEU A 283 4.61 21.25 -4.01
N ILE A 284 4.37 21.98 -2.91
CA ILE A 284 3.78 21.44 -1.69
C ILE A 284 2.31 21.84 -1.60
N ASN A 285 1.42 20.85 -1.64
CA ASN A 285 0.03 21.01 -1.23
C ASN A 285 -0.12 20.69 0.26
N LYS A 286 -1.14 21.25 0.93
CA LYS A 286 -1.33 21.14 2.38
C LYS A 286 -2.75 20.72 2.73
N ASN A 287 -2.90 20.03 3.86
CA ASN A 287 -4.18 19.61 4.43
C ASN A 287 -4.99 18.73 3.45
N VAL A 288 -4.33 17.72 2.89
CA VAL A 288 -4.89 16.83 1.87
C VAL A 288 -5.11 15.45 2.45
N GLN A 289 -6.32 14.90 2.34
CA GLN A 289 -6.61 13.54 2.80
C GLN A 289 -6.19 12.44 1.80
N THR A 290 -6.25 12.74 0.50
CA THR A 290 -6.04 11.77 -0.58
C THR A 290 -5.30 12.43 -1.72
N THR A 291 -4.23 11.80 -2.20
CA THR A 291 -3.45 12.29 -3.35
C THR A 291 -3.36 11.23 -4.43
N LEU A 292 -3.41 11.65 -5.69
CA LEU A 292 -3.12 10.76 -6.80
C LEU A 292 -1.60 10.55 -6.91
N VAL A 293 -1.18 9.30 -7.11
CA VAL A 293 0.22 8.95 -7.41
C VAL A 293 0.22 8.24 -8.77
N PRO A 294 0.71 8.89 -9.85
CA PRO A 294 0.75 8.30 -11.18
C PRO A 294 1.51 6.97 -11.23
N ALA A 295 1.23 6.10 -12.21
CA ALA A 295 2.08 4.94 -12.47
C ALA A 295 3.48 5.41 -12.88
N GLY A 296 4.52 4.86 -12.25
CA GLY A 296 5.90 5.37 -12.38
C GLY A 296 6.16 6.69 -11.64
N GLY A 297 5.20 7.19 -10.87
CA GLY A 297 5.34 8.42 -10.08
C GLY A 297 5.65 8.16 -8.61
N ALA A 298 5.94 9.23 -7.87
CA ALA A 298 6.13 9.19 -6.43
C ALA A 298 5.58 10.47 -5.77
N VAL A 299 5.39 10.44 -4.46
CA VAL A 299 5.06 11.62 -3.63
C VAL A 299 5.79 11.53 -2.29
N ILE A 300 6.04 12.68 -1.67
CA ILE A 300 6.47 12.75 -0.27
C ILE A 300 5.28 13.28 0.52
N VAL A 301 4.81 12.52 1.52
CA VAL A 301 3.76 12.98 2.44
C VAL A 301 4.33 13.16 3.84
N GLU A 302 3.89 14.21 4.53
CA GLU A 302 4.24 14.49 5.93
C GLU A 302 2.97 14.73 6.73
N PHE A 303 2.91 14.20 7.95
CA PHE A 303 1.84 14.47 8.90
C PHE A 303 2.31 14.22 10.33
N LYS A 304 1.69 14.93 11.27
CA LYS A 304 1.89 14.70 12.71
C LYS A 304 0.80 13.78 13.26
N VAL A 305 1.20 12.78 14.04
CA VAL A 305 0.23 11.86 14.66
C VAL A 305 -0.24 12.38 16.02
N GLU A 306 -1.51 12.77 16.13
CA GLU A 306 -2.02 13.50 17.30
C GLU A 306 -2.79 12.64 18.31
N VAL A 307 -3.23 11.45 17.89
CA VAL A 307 -3.96 10.48 18.72
C VAL A 307 -3.38 9.07 18.55
N PRO A 308 -3.41 8.22 19.59
CA PRO A 308 -3.00 6.83 19.46
C PRO A 308 -4.04 6.03 18.66
N GLY A 309 -3.60 4.95 18.01
CA GLY A 309 -4.47 4.09 17.20
C GLY A 309 -3.73 3.43 16.04
N THR A 310 -4.47 2.72 15.19
CA THR A 310 -3.94 2.19 13.93
C THR A 310 -4.54 2.96 12.76
N PHE A 311 -3.68 3.67 12.02
CA PHE A 311 -4.06 4.40 10.81
C PHE A 311 -3.79 3.54 9.58
N ILE A 312 -4.73 3.51 8.64
CA ILE A 312 -4.69 2.56 7.53
C ILE A 312 -4.30 3.29 6.24
N LEU A 313 -3.17 2.91 5.66
CA LEU A 313 -2.71 3.40 4.36
C LEU A 313 -3.35 2.56 3.26
N VAL A 314 -3.96 3.19 2.26
CA VAL A 314 -4.72 2.50 1.21
C VAL A 314 -4.58 3.14 -0.17
N ASP A 315 -4.84 2.34 -1.20
CA ASP A 315 -5.37 2.86 -2.47
C ASP A 315 -6.90 2.95 -2.37
N HIS A 316 -7.43 4.17 -2.41
CA HIS A 316 -8.86 4.43 -2.22
C HIS A 316 -9.73 4.09 -3.44
N SER A 317 -9.15 3.56 -4.53
CA SER A 317 -9.89 2.69 -5.45
C SER A 317 -10.22 1.38 -4.74
N ILE A 318 -11.27 1.43 -3.90
CA ILE A 318 -11.36 0.72 -2.62
C ILE A 318 -11.24 -0.82 -2.68
N PHE A 319 -11.70 -1.44 -3.77
CA PHE A 319 -11.53 -2.88 -3.99
C PHE A 319 -10.06 -3.31 -4.07
N ARG A 320 -9.15 -2.39 -4.43
CA ARG A 320 -7.71 -2.65 -4.41
C ARG A 320 -7.20 -2.82 -2.99
N ALA A 321 -7.68 -2.00 -2.05
CA ALA A 321 -7.28 -2.07 -0.64
C ALA A 321 -7.80 -3.33 0.04
N PHE A 322 -9.11 -3.51 0.10
CA PHE A 322 -9.71 -4.56 0.93
C PHE A 322 -9.77 -5.93 0.25
N ASN A 323 -9.83 -5.98 -1.09
CA ASN A 323 -9.93 -7.25 -1.82
C ASN A 323 -8.63 -7.69 -2.49
N LYS A 324 -7.78 -6.75 -2.91
CA LYS A 324 -6.51 -7.07 -3.62
C LYS A 324 -5.23 -6.86 -2.81
N GLY A 325 -5.32 -6.28 -1.60
CA GLY A 325 -4.23 -6.23 -0.63
C GLY A 325 -3.48 -4.91 -0.49
N ALA A 326 -3.98 -3.80 -1.07
CA ALA A 326 -3.33 -2.48 -1.03
C ALA A 326 -3.60 -1.79 0.30
N LEU A 327 -3.12 -2.39 1.39
CA LEU A 327 -3.40 -2.01 2.75
C LEU A 327 -2.12 -2.07 3.61
N GLY A 328 -1.76 -0.95 4.21
CA GLY A 328 -0.70 -0.83 5.21
C GLY A 328 -1.24 -0.26 6.53
N MET A 329 -0.53 -0.49 7.62
CA MET A 329 -0.88 -0.01 8.95
C MET A 329 0.25 0.84 9.53
N LEU A 330 -0.12 1.99 10.10
CA LEU A 330 0.72 2.79 10.99
C LEU A 330 0.14 2.73 12.40
N LYS A 331 0.83 2.03 13.30
CA LYS A 331 0.47 1.92 14.72
C LYS A 331 1.09 3.06 15.50
N VAL A 332 0.25 3.84 16.16
CA VAL A 332 0.65 4.98 16.97
C VAL A 332 0.36 4.70 18.43
N GLU A 333 1.42 4.72 19.23
CA GLU A 333 1.37 4.55 20.68
C GLU A 333 1.30 5.90 21.38
N GLY A 334 0.59 5.97 22.51
CA GLY A 334 0.54 7.17 23.35
C GLY A 334 -0.75 7.29 24.14
N GLU A 335 -0.86 8.36 24.92
CA GLU A 335 -2.05 8.63 25.72
C GLU A 335 -3.21 9.14 24.84
N GLU A 336 -4.42 8.67 25.11
CA GLU A 336 -5.63 9.15 24.45
C GLU A 336 -5.80 10.67 24.58
N ASN A 337 -6.38 11.30 23.57
CA ASN A 337 -6.80 12.69 23.63
C ASN A 337 -8.29 12.79 23.27
N LYS A 338 -9.15 12.64 24.29
CA LYS A 338 -10.61 12.66 24.12
C LYS A 338 -11.18 14.00 23.62
N LYS A 339 -10.40 15.07 23.65
CA LYS A 339 -10.78 16.35 23.02
C LYS A 339 -10.65 16.32 21.50
N VAL A 340 -9.77 15.47 20.97
CA VAL A 340 -9.55 15.29 19.53
C VAL A 340 -10.37 14.12 19.01
N TYR A 341 -10.27 12.95 19.66
CA TYR A 341 -11.03 11.76 19.29
C TYR A 341 -11.45 10.98 20.54
N SER A 342 -12.76 10.81 20.73
CA SER A 342 -13.35 10.11 21.88
C SER A 342 -14.00 8.77 21.51
N GLY A 343 -13.82 8.31 20.27
CA GLY A 343 -14.43 7.08 19.76
C GLY A 343 -13.85 5.84 20.41
N THR A 344 -14.66 4.78 20.52
CA THR A 344 -14.19 3.47 20.97
C THR A 344 -13.30 2.87 19.90
N ILE A 345 -12.04 2.58 20.25
CA ILE A 345 -11.10 1.88 19.37
C ILE A 345 -11.44 0.39 19.38
N GLN A 346 -11.96 -0.12 18.25
CA GLN A 346 -12.18 -1.55 18.04
C GLN A 346 -11.19 -2.05 17.00
N GLU A 347 -10.30 -2.96 17.41
CA GLU A 347 -9.40 -3.63 16.49
C GLU A 347 -10.17 -4.63 15.61
N GLY A 348 -9.70 -4.82 14.37
CA GLY A 348 -10.25 -5.85 13.47
C GLY A 348 -11.31 -5.39 12.46
N ILE A 349 -11.77 -4.13 12.51
CA ILE A 349 -12.78 -3.61 11.56
C ILE A 349 -12.21 -3.46 10.13
N TYR A 350 -10.94 -3.06 10.00
CA TYR A 350 -10.30 -2.79 8.71
C TYR A 350 -9.34 -3.92 8.27
N LEU A 351 -9.70 -5.17 8.55
CA LEU A 351 -8.90 -6.31 8.10
C LEU A 351 -9.09 -6.56 6.59
N PRO A 352 -8.06 -7.08 5.89
CA PRO A 352 -8.22 -7.51 4.50
C PRO A 352 -9.37 -8.52 4.35
N GLU A 353 -10.27 -8.27 3.40
CA GLU A 353 -11.41 -9.14 3.08
C GLU A 353 -11.01 -10.26 2.10
N GLY A 354 -9.98 -10.01 1.29
CA GLY A 354 -9.51 -10.91 0.24
C GLY A 354 -10.31 -10.82 -1.06
N GLY A 355 -9.84 -11.52 -2.09
CA GLY A 355 -10.35 -11.45 -3.46
C GLY A 355 -11.65 -12.23 -3.72
N THR A 356 -12.26 -12.79 -2.68
CA THR A 356 -13.48 -13.58 -2.81
C THR A 356 -14.66 -12.69 -3.22
N VAL A 357 -15.17 -12.90 -4.44
CA VAL A 357 -16.33 -12.14 -4.96
C VAL A 357 -17.55 -12.42 -4.10
N GLN A 358 -18.04 -11.42 -3.35
CA GLN A 358 -19.33 -11.51 -2.67
C GLN A 358 -20.43 -11.24 -3.69
N ASN A 359 -21.12 -12.29 -4.13
CA ASN A 359 -22.23 -12.16 -5.08
C ASN A 359 -23.53 -11.88 -4.32
N MET A 360 -24.30 -10.90 -4.80
CA MET A 360 -25.75 -10.92 -4.62
C MET A 360 -26.29 -12.18 -5.33
N PRO A 361 -27.24 -12.91 -4.75
CA PRO A 361 -27.51 -14.31 -5.14
C PRO A 361 -27.85 -14.45 -6.63
N LYS A 362 -26.93 -15.02 -7.43
CA LYS A 362 -27.19 -15.74 -8.70
C LYS A 362 -26.09 -16.78 -9.05
N VAL A 363 -26.50 -18.05 -8.93
CA VAL A 363 -26.10 -19.34 -9.56
C VAL A 363 -24.64 -19.62 -10.01
N ALA A 364 -23.95 -20.39 -9.15
CA ALA A 364 -22.98 -21.50 -9.32
C ALA A 364 -21.89 -21.54 -10.42
N GLY A 365 -20.62 -21.61 -9.98
CA GLY A 365 -19.43 -22.08 -10.72
C GLY A 365 -18.57 -23.06 -9.87
N LYS A 366 -17.80 -23.95 -10.52
CA LYS A 366 -17.22 -25.24 -10.04
C LYS A 366 -15.98 -25.17 -9.11
N GLU A 367 -15.81 -26.17 -8.23
CA GLU A 367 -14.70 -26.33 -7.24
C GLU A 367 -13.81 -27.59 -7.39
N LYS A 368 -12.58 -27.46 -6.83
CA LYS A 368 -11.43 -28.39 -6.68
C LYS A 368 -11.66 -29.49 -5.58
N PRO A 369 -10.77 -30.49 -5.41
CA PRO A 369 -10.98 -31.64 -4.50
C PRO A 369 -10.80 -31.32 -2.99
N MET A 370 -11.65 -31.91 -2.15
CA MET A 370 -11.70 -31.76 -0.68
C MET A 370 -10.60 -32.55 0.06
N VAL A 371 -9.97 -31.94 1.07
CA VAL A 371 -9.09 -32.62 2.05
C VAL A 371 -9.84 -32.89 3.36
N ALA A 372 -9.61 -34.03 4.01
CA ALA A 372 -10.27 -34.41 5.26
C ALA A 372 -9.60 -33.76 6.49
N LYS A 373 -10.30 -32.84 7.18
CA LYS A 373 -9.87 -32.20 8.44
C LYS A 373 -10.45 -32.92 9.67
N THR A 374 -9.73 -32.87 10.80
CA THR A 374 -10.29 -33.23 12.13
C THR A 374 -11.19 -32.11 12.67
N VAL A 375 -12.11 -32.42 13.59
CA VAL A 375 -13.02 -31.41 14.19
C VAL A 375 -12.25 -30.24 14.82
N ALA A 376 -11.15 -30.50 15.51
CA ALA A 376 -10.32 -29.44 16.10
C ALA A 376 -9.72 -28.51 15.04
N GLN A 377 -9.26 -29.06 13.91
CA GLN A 377 -8.76 -28.28 12.78
C GLN A 377 -9.88 -27.46 12.12
N GLN A 378 -11.07 -28.03 11.96
CA GLN A 378 -12.23 -27.32 11.42
C GLN A 378 -12.66 -26.16 12.33
N VAL A 379 -12.70 -26.36 13.65
CA VAL A 379 -13.02 -25.29 14.61
C VAL A 379 -11.97 -24.18 14.57
N SER A 380 -10.68 -24.53 14.45
CA SER A 380 -9.60 -23.54 14.33
C SER A 380 -9.72 -22.72 13.04
N ALA A 381 -9.85 -23.38 11.89
CA ALA A 381 -10.01 -22.71 10.60
C ALA A 381 -11.31 -21.89 10.54
N GLY A 382 -12.38 -22.43 11.09
CA GLY A 382 -13.68 -21.76 11.19
C GLY A 382 -13.65 -20.52 12.07
N ARG A 383 -12.83 -20.49 13.12
CA ARG A 383 -12.64 -19.31 13.99
C ARG A 383 -11.99 -18.16 13.23
N GLU A 384 -10.94 -18.44 12.48
CA GLU A 384 -10.23 -17.45 11.67
C GLU A 384 -11.17 -16.87 10.61
N LEU A 385 -11.88 -17.74 9.89
CA LEU A 385 -12.85 -17.35 8.89
C LEU A 385 -14.01 -16.53 9.50
N TYR A 386 -14.50 -16.91 10.68
CA TYR A 386 -15.51 -16.15 11.40
C TYR A 386 -15.05 -14.72 11.67
N GLY A 387 -13.80 -14.56 12.12
CA GLY A 387 -13.20 -13.25 12.42
C GLY A 387 -13.12 -12.33 11.20
N ARG A 388 -12.88 -12.89 10.01
CA ARG A 388 -12.79 -12.11 8.77
C ARG A 388 -14.15 -11.85 8.10
N THR A 389 -15.09 -12.78 8.21
CA THR A 389 -16.30 -12.76 7.36
C THR A 389 -17.60 -12.55 8.14
N CYS A 390 -17.73 -13.11 9.34
CA CYS A 390 -19.02 -13.16 10.05
C CYS A 390 -19.11 -12.17 11.23
N PHE A 391 -17.96 -11.83 11.80
CA PHE A 391 -17.83 -10.99 12.99
C PHE A 391 -18.49 -9.62 12.85
N ALA A 392 -18.37 -8.96 11.69
CA ALA A 392 -18.86 -7.60 11.49
C ALA A 392 -20.35 -7.42 11.87
N CYS A 393 -21.18 -8.42 11.59
CA CYS A 393 -22.61 -8.39 11.93
C CYS A 393 -22.92 -9.17 13.22
N HIS A 394 -22.31 -10.35 13.40
CA HIS A 394 -22.66 -11.25 14.49
C HIS A 394 -21.84 -11.07 15.78
N GLN A 395 -20.84 -10.18 15.76
CA GLN A 395 -20.01 -9.78 16.91
C GLN A 395 -19.10 -10.90 17.45
N GLN A 396 -18.14 -10.55 18.31
CA GLN A 396 -17.01 -11.44 18.65
C GLN A 396 -17.45 -12.73 19.36
N GLU A 397 -18.51 -12.63 20.16
CA GLU A 397 -19.07 -13.74 20.94
C GLU A 397 -20.37 -14.28 20.33
N GLY A 398 -20.63 -13.96 19.05
CA GLY A 398 -21.85 -14.39 18.37
C GLY A 398 -23.14 -13.77 18.96
N GLN A 399 -23.04 -12.69 19.73
CA GLN A 399 -24.18 -12.07 20.40
C GLN A 399 -25.07 -11.24 19.45
N GLY A 400 -24.58 -10.93 18.26
CA GLY A 400 -25.28 -10.05 17.31
C GLY A 400 -25.50 -8.64 17.85
N VAL A 401 -26.44 -7.93 17.25
CA VAL A 401 -26.85 -6.58 17.67
C VAL A 401 -28.35 -6.59 17.87
N PRO A 402 -28.87 -6.30 19.08
CA PRO A 402 -30.30 -6.30 19.35
C PRO A 402 -31.09 -5.53 18.29
N ASN A 403 -32.17 -6.15 17.78
CA ASN A 403 -33.07 -5.61 16.76
C ASN A 403 -32.46 -5.41 15.35
N ALA A 404 -31.16 -5.67 15.15
CA ALA A 404 -30.51 -5.51 13.85
C ALA A 404 -29.94 -6.82 13.30
N PHE A 405 -29.13 -7.52 14.11
CA PHE A 405 -28.47 -8.77 13.73
C PHE A 405 -28.73 -9.86 14.76
N PRO A 406 -29.27 -11.03 14.36
CA PRO A 406 -29.62 -12.08 15.30
C PRO A 406 -28.38 -12.70 15.97
N PRO A 407 -28.50 -13.16 17.23
CA PRO A 407 -27.43 -13.88 17.90
C PRO A 407 -27.23 -15.27 17.27
N LEU A 408 -25.97 -15.66 17.13
CA LEU A 408 -25.53 -17.03 16.88
C LEU A 408 -25.26 -17.79 18.20
N ALA A 409 -24.96 -17.07 19.28
CA ALA A 409 -24.79 -17.63 20.62
C ALA A 409 -26.10 -18.20 21.16
N LYS A 410 -26.07 -19.46 21.62
CA LYS A 410 -27.24 -20.20 22.14
C LYS A 410 -28.49 -20.03 21.25
N SER A 411 -28.30 -20.03 19.93
CA SER A 411 -29.36 -19.66 18.99
C SER A 411 -30.33 -20.83 18.77
N ASP A 412 -31.58 -20.70 19.19
CA ASP A 412 -32.63 -21.69 18.93
C ASP A 412 -32.82 -21.94 17.42
N PHE A 413 -32.78 -20.87 16.64
CA PHE A 413 -32.93 -20.89 15.19
C PHE A 413 -31.77 -21.64 14.52
N LEU A 414 -30.53 -21.41 14.96
CA LEU A 414 -29.38 -22.15 14.48
C LEU A 414 -29.48 -23.64 14.86
N ASN A 415 -29.64 -23.92 16.15
CA ASN A 415 -29.58 -25.28 16.69
C ASN A 415 -30.75 -26.17 16.24
N ALA A 416 -31.88 -25.59 15.83
CA ALA A 416 -33.04 -26.34 15.36
C ALA A 416 -32.85 -26.97 13.97
N ASN A 417 -32.07 -26.34 13.07
CA ASN A 417 -31.94 -26.84 11.70
C ASN A 417 -30.59 -26.43 11.06
N PRO A 418 -29.60 -27.34 11.06
CA PRO A 418 -28.32 -27.11 10.41
C PRO A 418 -28.37 -26.87 8.91
N ASP A 419 -29.35 -27.44 8.21
CA ASP A 419 -29.49 -27.29 6.76
C ASP A 419 -29.95 -25.88 6.40
N ARG A 420 -30.80 -25.29 7.26
CA ARG A 420 -31.20 -23.88 7.16
C ARG A 420 -30.01 -22.96 7.41
N ALA A 421 -29.15 -23.26 8.38
CA ALA A 421 -27.95 -22.48 8.65
C ALA A 421 -26.97 -22.50 7.46
N ILE A 422 -26.73 -23.68 6.88
CA ILE A 422 -25.95 -23.84 5.65
C ILE A 422 -26.59 -23.04 4.51
N GLY A 423 -27.91 -23.15 4.33
CA GLY A 423 -28.65 -22.40 3.33
C GLY A 423 -28.52 -20.88 3.48
N ALA A 424 -28.57 -20.37 4.72
CA ALA A 424 -28.42 -18.95 5.01
C ALA A 424 -27.03 -18.43 4.64
N VAL A 425 -25.97 -19.20 4.93
CA VAL A 425 -24.60 -18.84 4.51
C VAL A 425 -24.48 -18.87 2.99
N LEU A 426 -24.98 -19.92 2.34
CA LEU A 426 -24.82 -20.11 0.90
C LEU A 426 -25.66 -19.16 0.04
N ARG A 427 -26.87 -18.80 0.49
CA ARG A 427 -27.88 -18.12 -0.33
C ARG A 427 -28.36 -16.79 0.26
N GLY A 428 -27.86 -16.43 1.43
CA GLY A 428 -28.39 -15.35 2.22
C GLY A 428 -29.68 -15.75 2.93
N LEU A 429 -30.15 -14.86 3.80
CA LEU A 429 -31.39 -15.00 4.55
C LEU A 429 -32.07 -13.64 4.62
N SER A 430 -33.32 -13.59 4.17
CA SER A 430 -34.16 -12.40 4.21
C SER A 430 -35.56 -12.75 4.69
N GLY A 431 -36.32 -11.73 5.10
CA GLY A 431 -37.64 -11.88 5.68
C GLY A 431 -37.61 -12.02 7.20
N GLU A 432 -38.80 -12.02 7.81
CA GLU A 432 -38.94 -12.06 9.26
C GLU A 432 -38.53 -13.43 9.81
N VAL A 433 -37.60 -13.44 10.76
CA VAL A 433 -37.19 -14.60 11.53
C VAL A 433 -37.29 -14.33 13.02
N THR A 434 -37.57 -15.37 13.80
CA THR A 434 -37.50 -15.30 15.27
C THR A 434 -36.30 -16.08 15.76
N VAL A 435 -35.44 -15.43 16.53
CA VAL A 435 -34.26 -16.03 17.16
C VAL A 435 -34.27 -15.69 18.64
N ASN A 436 -34.25 -16.71 19.48
CA ASN A 436 -34.32 -16.62 20.95
C ASN A 436 -35.50 -15.75 21.42
N GLY A 437 -36.68 -15.96 20.82
CA GLY A 437 -37.91 -15.23 21.12
C GLY A 437 -37.97 -13.79 20.59
N LYS A 438 -36.93 -13.29 19.90
CA LYS A 438 -36.90 -11.94 19.31
C LYS A 438 -37.05 -11.99 17.80
N LYS A 439 -37.83 -11.05 17.25
CA LYS A 439 -38.03 -10.91 15.80
C LYS A 439 -36.91 -10.09 15.17
N PHE A 440 -36.45 -10.52 14.00
CA PHE A 440 -35.51 -9.83 13.13
C PHE A 440 -36.05 -9.84 11.71
N ASN A 441 -35.94 -8.72 10.99
CA ASN A 441 -36.37 -8.63 9.59
C ASN A 441 -35.33 -7.83 8.81
N ASN A 442 -34.14 -8.41 8.68
CA ASN A 442 -33.01 -7.82 7.98
C ASN A 442 -32.54 -8.78 6.88
N VAL A 443 -31.61 -8.33 6.05
CA VAL A 443 -31.04 -9.13 4.96
C VAL A 443 -29.62 -9.54 5.34
N MET A 444 -29.40 -10.84 5.52
CA MET A 444 -28.07 -11.45 5.50
C MET A 444 -27.74 -11.81 4.06
N THR A 445 -26.68 -11.23 3.50
CA THR A 445 -26.22 -11.54 2.14
C THR A 445 -25.60 -12.93 2.08
N SER A 446 -25.69 -13.59 0.93
CA SER A 446 -24.96 -14.84 0.67
C SER A 446 -23.47 -14.62 0.80
N GLN A 447 -22.77 -15.59 1.39
CA GLN A 447 -21.33 -15.61 1.53
C GLN A 447 -20.75 -16.54 0.47
N ASN A 448 -19.81 -16.03 -0.33
CA ASN A 448 -19.17 -16.82 -1.38
C ASN A 448 -18.02 -17.67 -0.81
N LEU A 449 -18.37 -18.63 0.03
CA LEU A 449 -17.43 -19.53 0.68
C LEU A 449 -17.45 -20.90 -0.02
N THR A 450 -16.30 -21.56 -0.04
CA THR A 450 -16.18 -22.94 -0.52
C THR A 450 -16.95 -23.92 0.36
N ASP A 451 -17.20 -25.13 -0.13
CA ASP A 451 -17.89 -26.15 0.66
C ASP A 451 -17.15 -26.46 1.98
N GLU A 452 -15.82 -26.39 1.95
CA GLU A 452 -14.96 -26.60 3.11
C GLU A 452 -15.01 -25.44 4.11
N GLU A 453 -14.93 -24.20 3.61
CA GLU A 453 -15.01 -23.00 4.45
C GLU A 453 -16.36 -22.87 5.18
N VAL A 454 -17.47 -23.17 4.49
CA VAL A 454 -18.80 -23.18 5.13
C VAL A 454 -18.89 -24.26 6.22
N ALA A 455 -18.31 -25.43 5.95
CA ALA A 455 -18.28 -26.52 6.92
C ALA A 455 -17.47 -26.13 8.17
N ASP A 456 -16.31 -25.50 7.96
CA ASP A 456 -15.42 -25.07 9.04
C ASP A 456 -16.06 -23.97 9.90
N VAL A 457 -16.55 -22.88 9.29
CA VAL A 457 -17.14 -21.76 10.04
C VAL A 457 -18.38 -22.16 10.82
N LEU A 458 -19.26 -22.98 10.25
CA LEU A 458 -20.45 -23.45 10.96
C LEU A 458 -20.08 -24.43 12.07
N THR A 459 -19.10 -25.32 11.85
CA THR A 459 -18.60 -26.22 12.90
C THR A 459 -18.02 -25.42 14.07
N TYR A 460 -17.27 -24.35 13.82
CA TYR A 460 -16.82 -23.42 14.85
C TYR A 460 -17.99 -22.80 15.62
N VAL A 461 -18.99 -22.25 14.92
CA VAL A 461 -20.17 -21.62 15.55
C VAL A 461 -20.96 -22.61 16.41
N TYR A 462 -21.17 -23.85 15.94
CA TYR A 462 -21.87 -24.88 16.70
C TYR A 462 -21.09 -25.39 17.92
N ASN A 463 -19.76 -25.36 17.86
CA ASN A 463 -18.89 -25.72 18.99
C ASN A 463 -18.59 -24.53 19.92
N SER A 464 -19.18 -23.36 19.65
CA SER A 464 -19.00 -22.14 20.43
C SER A 464 -20.28 -21.75 21.18
N TRP A 465 -20.12 -20.92 22.20
CA TRP A 465 -21.19 -20.15 22.85
C TRP A 465 -22.42 -20.95 23.29
N GLY A 466 -22.21 -22.20 23.74
CA GLY A 466 -23.29 -23.06 24.26
C GLY A 466 -24.24 -23.61 23.20
N ASN A 467 -23.83 -23.62 21.93
CA ASN A 467 -24.55 -24.31 20.86
C ASN A 467 -24.36 -25.85 20.96
N ASN A 468 -25.12 -26.59 20.15
CA ASN A 468 -25.31 -28.03 20.30
C ASN A 468 -24.15 -28.93 19.79
N LYS A 469 -22.99 -28.36 19.46
CA LYS A 469 -21.77 -29.06 18.98
C LYS A 469 -21.95 -29.86 17.68
N THR A 470 -22.93 -29.50 16.85
CA THR A 470 -23.08 -30.08 15.51
C THR A 470 -21.80 -29.88 14.68
N VAL A 471 -21.36 -30.95 14.01
CA VAL A 471 -20.24 -30.90 13.05
C VAL A 471 -20.82 -30.89 11.64
N ILE A 472 -20.39 -29.92 10.82
CA ILE A 472 -20.81 -29.79 9.42
C ILE A 472 -19.72 -30.40 8.53
N SER A 473 -20.12 -31.31 7.65
CA SER A 473 -19.20 -31.88 6.66
C SER A 473 -19.28 -31.09 5.34
N PRO A 474 -18.16 -30.93 4.60
CA PRO A 474 -18.22 -30.23 3.31
C PRO A 474 -19.10 -30.97 2.30
N THR A 475 -19.20 -32.31 2.38
CA THR A 475 -20.14 -33.10 1.55
C THR A 475 -21.60 -32.72 1.79
N LYS A 476 -21.97 -32.38 3.04
CA LYS A 476 -23.31 -31.90 3.37
C LYS A 476 -23.56 -30.51 2.82
N VAL A 477 -22.57 -29.61 2.90
CA VAL A 477 -22.63 -28.28 2.29
C VAL A 477 -22.84 -28.40 0.78
N LYS A 478 -22.06 -29.27 0.12
CA LYS A 478 -22.16 -29.55 -1.31
C LYS A 478 -23.56 -30.01 -1.72
N ALA A 479 -24.14 -30.95 -0.96
CA ALA A 479 -25.50 -31.45 -1.20
C ALA A 479 -26.55 -30.33 -1.09
N ILE A 480 -26.43 -29.47 -0.08
CA ILE A 480 -27.32 -28.33 0.09
C ILE A 480 -27.11 -27.31 -1.02
N ARG A 481 -25.86 -27.00 -1.39
CA ARG A 481 -25.53 -26.08 -2.49
C ARG A 481 -26.13 -26.54 -3.82
N ALA A 482 -26.14 -27.84 -4.08
CA ALA A 482 -26.75 -28.44 -5.29
C ALA A 482 -28.29 -28.41 -5.29
N THR A 483 -28.93 -28.15 -4.15
CA THR A 483 -30.39 -28.06 -4.08
C THR A 483 -30.88 -26.71 -4.63
N PRO A 484 -31.88 -26.67 -5.53
CA PRO A 484 -32.46 -25.41 -6.01
C PRO A 484 -33.05 -24.59 -4.85
N ALA A 485 -32.92 -23.25 -4.90
CA ALA A 485 -33.55 -22.39 -3.91
C ALA A 485 -35.08 -22.62 -3.91
N PRO A 486 -35.74 -22.69 -2.73
CA PRO A 486 -37.20 -22.73 -2.69
C PRO A 486 -37.74 -21.47 -3.36
N LYS A 487 -38.68 -21.64 -4.31
CA LYS A 487 -39.38 -20.51 -4.94
C LYS A 487 -40.10 -19.73 -3.83
N THR A 488 -39.67 -18.51 -3.54
CA THR A 488 -40.42 -17.58 -2.67
C THR A 488 -41.76 -17.31 -3.34
N LYS A 489 -42.87 -17.61 -2.64
CA LYS A 489 -44.19 -17.11 -3.02
C LYS A 489 -44.13 -15.59 -2.94
N GLU A 490 -44.29 -14.91 -4.08
CA GLU A 490 -44.54 -13.48 -4.11
C GLU A 490 -45.84 -13.21 -3.35
N SER A 491 -45.75 -12.54 -2.20
CA SER A 491 -46.90 -11.89 -1.59
C SER A 491 -47.00 -10.49 -2.18
N HIS A 492 -48.06 -10.27 -2.96
CA HIS A 492 -48.46 -8.97 -3.50
C HIS A 492 -48.72 -7.93 -2.41
#